data_AF-A0A9W3DBQ6-F1
#
_entry.id   AF-A0A9W3DBQ6-F1
#
_cell.length_a   1.000
_cell.length_b   1.000
_cell.length_c   1.000
_cell.angle_alpha   90.00
_cell.angle_beta   90.00
_cell.angle_gamma   90.00
#
_symmetry.space_group_name_H-M   'P 1'
#
loop_
_entity.id
_entity.type
_entity.pdbx_description
1 polymer ?
#
loop_
_entity_poly.entity_id
_entity_poly.type
_entity_poly.pdbx_seq_one_letter_code
_entity_poly.pdbx_strand_id
1 'polypeptide(L)'
;MRCRFYLYINRRDSWQMWENFSHVAMDVGNIDQTFEAIQQILRMSKNKRIDVVLLDRIMTELENRDSVCKSASSSVESVETEPCAATPAETQRQLELLGKIIQQIVRTENTSEIWGLYARWSRIKGDLMVCSEALLKQVRSYQGSEVWKDKERFKLFARASLELCRVYMEISVSTASSRELFSAEMHLKNTIKQATVSFSESEELKELESCLEEVRDLIQKSGEATNTKT
;
A
#
# COMPACT_ATOMS: atom_id res chain seq x y z
N MET A 1 -18.62 -54.51 -8.27
CA MET A 1 -17.65 -53.51 -8.75
C MET A 1 -18.41 -52.36 -9.42
N ARG A 2 -18.68 -51.27 -8.70
CA ARG A 2 -19.19 -50.02 -9.30
C ARG A 2 -18.02 -49.04 -9.31
N CYS A 3 -17.51 -48.79 -10.51
CA CYS A 3 -16.30 -48.03 -10.74
C CYS A 3 -16.43 -46.58 -10.27
N ARG A 4 -15.36 -46.15 -9.59
CA ARG A 4 -15.05 -44.79 -9.13
C ARG A 4 -14.83 -43.84 -10.32
N PHE A 5 -15.87 -43.51 -11.07
CA PHE A 5 -15.79 -42.55 -12.19
C PHE A 5 -16.39 -41.16 -11.87
N TYR A 6 -16.74 -40.88 -10.61
CA TYR A 6 -17.23 -39.57 -10.18
C TYR A 6 -16.17 -38.66 -9.54
N LEU A 7 -14.91 -39.09 -9.43
CA LEU A 7 -13.87 -38.33 -8.73
C LEU A 7 -12.96 -37.47 -9.64
N TYR A 8 -13.11 -37.53 -10.96
CA TYR A 8 -12.20 -36.81 -11.88
C TYR A 8 -12.77 -35.52 -12.50
N ILE A 9 -14.03 -35.18 -12.21
CA ILE A 9 -14.70 -33.95 -12.71
C ILE A 9 -14.70 -32.82 -11.66
N ASN A 10 -14.40 -33.09 -10.38
CA ASN A 10 -14.49 -32.11 -9.28
C ASN A 10 -13.22 -31.26 -9.05
N ARG A 11 -12.19 -31.37 -9.91
CA ARG A 11 -10.90 -30.70 -9.68
C ARG A 11 -10.85 -29.23 -10.13
N ARG A 12 -11.78 -28.77 -10.99
CA ARG A 12 -11.80 -27.37 -11.49
C ARG A 12 -12.48 -26.38 -10.54
N ASP A 13 -13.23 -26.86 -9.55
CA ASP A 13 -13.92 -26.04 -8.54
C ASP A 13 -13.14 -25.98 -7.21
N SER A 14 -11.85 -26.32 -7.22
CA SER A 14 -10.99 -26.19 -6.06
C SER A 14 -10.33 -24.82 -6.07
N TRP A 15 -10.64 -23.98 -5.08
CA TRP A 15 -9.97 -22.69 -4.89
C TRP A 15 -8.46 -22.86 -4.71
N GLN A 16 -8.00 -24.00 -4.16
CA GLN A 16 -6.58 -24.35 -4.04
C GLN A 16 -5.89 -24.50 -5.41
N MET A 17 -6.61 -24.97 -6.43
CA MET A 17 -6.07 -25.05 -7.78
C MET A 17 -5.82 -23.66 -8.35
N TRP A 18 -6.76 -22.73 -8.14
CA TRP A 18 -6.61 -21.34 -8.55
C TRP A 18 -5.52 -20.62 -7.77
N GLU A 19 -5.34 -20.91 -6.48
CA GLU A 19 -4.25 -20.36 -5.65
C GLU A 19 -2.88 -20.81 -6.17
N ASN A 20 -2.70 -22.11 -6.42
CA ASN A 20 -1.46 -22.62 -7.03
C ASN A 20 -1.22 -22.00 -8.41
N PHE A 21 -2.28 -21.88 -9.22
CA PHE A 21 -2.17 -21.28 -10.55
C PHE A 21 -1.81 -19.79 -10.48
N SER A 22 -2.35 -19.02 -9.52
CA SER A 22 -2.02 -17.60 -9.37
C SER A 22 -0.55 -17.39 -9.03
N HIS A 23 0.05 -18.23 -8.19
CA HIS A 23 1.48 -18.14 -7.89
C HIS A 23 2.34 -18.46 -9.11
N VAL A 24 2.03 -19.55 -9.84
CA VAL A 24 2.78 -19.92 -11.04
C VAL A 24 2.65 -18.87 -12.14
N ALA A 25 1.45 -18.31 -12.33
CA ALA A 25 1.22 -17.22 -13.28
C ALA A 25 2.06 -15.99 -12.92
N MET A 26 2.16 -15.65 -11.64
CA MET A 26 3.01 -14.55 -11.17
C MET A 26 4.50 -14.85 -11.37
N ASP A 27 4.94 -16.09 -11.13
CA ASP A 27 6.33 -16.51 -11.34
C ASP A 27 6.78 -16.44 -12.81
N VAL A 28 5.85 -16.69 -13.74
CA VAL A 28 6.08 -16.55 -15.19
C VAL A 28 5.94 -15.10 -15.66
N GLY A 29 5.53 -14.18 -14.78
CA GLY A 29 5.33 -12.76 -15.10
C GLY A 29 3.98 -12.45 -15.77
N ASN A 30 3.05 -13.41 -15.82
CA ASN A 30 1.71 -13.20 -16.36
C ASN A 30 0.75 -12.65 -15.30
N ILE A 31 0.81 -11.33 -15.11
CA ILE A 31 0.00 -10.63 -14.10
C ILE A 31 -1.51 -10.72 -14.42
N ASP A 32 -1.90 -10.77 -15.70
CA ASP A 32 -3.31 -10.87 -16.08
C ASP A 32 -3.95 -12.19 -15.67
N GLN A 33 -3.26 -13.30 -15.92
CA GLN A 33 -3.69 -14.62 -15.45
C GLN A 33 -3.69 -14.70 -13.93
N THR A 34 -2.73 -14.03 -13.28
CA THR A 34 -2.69 -13.90 -11.83
C THR A 34 -3.96 -13.20 -11.30
N PHE A 35 -4.38 -12.10 -11.93
CA PHE A 35 -5.62 -11.40 -11.57
C PHE A 35 -6.87 -12.24 -11.80
N GLU A 36 -6.95 -12.94 -12.94
CA GLU A 36 -8.07 -13.84 -13.23
C GLU A 36 -8.20 -14.89 -12.11
N ALA A 37 -7.08 -15.51 -11.74
CA ALA A 37 -7.03 -16.51 -10.69
C ALA A 37 -7.45 -15.96 -9.33
N ILE A 38 -6.93 -14.79 -8.93
CA ILE A 38 -7.33 -14.10 -7.69
C ILE A 38 -8.83 -13.82 -7.69
N GLN A 39 -9.40 -13.34 -8.79
CA GLN A 39 -10.83 -13.07 -8.89
C GLN A 39 -11.67 -14.36 -8.75
N GLN A 40 -11.22 -15.49 -9.30
CA GLN A 40 -11.90 -16.78 -9.09
C GLN A 40 -11.84 -17.21 -7.62
N ILE A 41 -10.69 -17.09 -6.95
CA ILE A 41 -10.53 -17.40 -5.52
C ILE A 41 -11.47 -16.55 -4.68
N LEU A 42 -11.49 -15.23 -4.91
CA LEU A 42 -12.37 -14.30 -4.19
C LEU A 42 -13.85 -14.63 -4.42
N ARG A 43 -14.25 -14.92 -5.66
CA ARG A 43 -15.62 -15.30 -6.01
C ARG A 43 -16.06 -16.59 -5.32
N MET A 44 -15.23 -17.63 -5.38
CA MET A 44 -15.55 -18.96 -4.82
C MET A 44 -15.53 -18.95 -3.29
N SER A 45 -14.61 -18.20 -2.68
CA SER A 45 -14.49 -18.08 -1.22
C SER A 45 -15.43 -17.05 -0.60
N LYS A 46 -16.18 -16.28 -1.41
CA LYS A 46 -16.97 -15.13 -0.97
C LYS A 46 -16.12 -14.10 -0.20
N ASN A 47 -14.96 -13.76 -0.78
CA ASN A 47 -13.94 -12.84 -0.24
C ASN A 47 -13.30 -13.27 1.09
N LYS A 48 -13.38 -14.54 1.47
CA LYS A 48 -12.78 -15.05 2.73
C LYS A 48 -11.33 -15.51 2.58
N ARG A 49 -10.88 -15.76 1.35
CA ARG A 49 -9.52 -16.21 1.06
C ARG A 49 -8.82 -15.09 0.29
N ILE A 50 -7.92 -14.41 0.98
CA ILE A 50 -7.14 -13.30 0.43
C ILE A 50 -5.68 -13.62 0.68
N ASP A 51 -4.93 -13.77 -0.40
CA ASP A 51 -3.48 -13.90 -0.34
C ASP A 51 -2.85 -12.50 -0.40
N VAL A 52 -2.60 -11.95 0.78
CA VAL A 52 -1.99 -10.63 0.95
C VAL A 52 -0.56 -10.61 0.42
N VAL A 53 0.18 -11.72 0.54
CA VAL A 53 1.58 -11.80 0.12
C VAL A 53 1.68 -11.75 -1.41
N LEU A 54 0.80 -12.45 -2.11
CA LEU A 54 0.72 -12.38 -3.57
C LEU A 54 0.30 -10.98 -4.04
N LEU A 55 -0.68 -10.35 -3.39
CA LEU A 55 -1.09 -8.98 -3.72
C LEU A 55 0.03 -7.96 -3.51
N ASP A 56 0.82 -8.10 -2.44
CA ASP A 56 2.00 -7.28 -2.17
C ASP A 56 3.09 -7.46 -3.24
N ARG A 57 3.33 -8.71 -3.66
CA ARG A 57 4.25 -9.00 -4.76
C ARG A 57 3.81 -8.36 -6.08
N ILE A 58 2.53 -8.45 -6.43
CA ILE A 58 1.98 -7.80 -7.63
C ILE A 58 2.10 -6.27 -7.54
N MET A 59 1.77 -5.69 -6.38
CA MET A 59 1.89 -4.24 -6.17
C MET A 59 3.32 -3.77 -6.41
N THR A 60 4.30 -4.45 -5.81
CA THR A 60 5.72 -4.12 -5.92
C THR A 60 6.21 -4.20 -7.37
N GLU A 61 5.79 -5.24 -8.12
CA GLU A 61 6.11 -5.37 -9.54
C GLU A 61 5.54 -4.21 -10.38
N LEU A 62 4.29 -3.82 -10.12
CA LEU A 62 3.64 -2.72 -10.83
C LEU A 62 4.21 -1.35 -10.46
N GLU A 63 4.62 -1.13 -9.21
CA GLU A 63 5.34 0.09 -8.78
C GLU A 63 6.68 0.25 -9.49
N ASN A 64 7.44 -0.84 -9.61
CA ASN A 64 8.72 -0.85 -10.32
C ASN A 64 8.51 -0.49 -11.81
N ARG A 65 7.52 -1.11 -12.46
CA ARG A 65 7.18 -0.84 -13.86
C ARG A 65 6.69 0.58 -14.10
N ASP A 66 5.85 1.12 -13.22
CA ASP A 66 5.36 2.50 -13.30
C ASP A 66 6.52 3.52 -13.16
N SER A 67 7.44 3.26 -12.23
CA SER A 67 8.63 4.09 -12.04
C SER A 67 9.53 4.10 -13.28
N VAL A 68 9.80 2.93 -13.88
CA VAL A 68 10.59 2.82 -15.12
C VAL A 68 9.92 3.57 -16.27
N CYS A 69 8.60 3.45 -16.43
CA CYS A 69 7.87 4.16 -17.48
C CYS A 69 7.96 5.69 -17.33
N LYS A 70 7.86 6.20 -16.09
CA LYS A 70 8.00 7.64 -15.79
C LYS A 70 9.41 8.16 -16.09
N SER A 71 10.45 7.38 -15.81
CA SER A 71 11.84 7.72 -16.12
C SER A 71 12.17 7.63 -17.61
N ALA A 72 11.58 6.68 -18.35
CA ALA A 72 11.79 6.56 -19.79
C ALA A 72 11.14 7.72 -20.57
N SER A 73 10.00 8.24 -20.09
CA SER A 73 9.31 9.37 -20.74
C SER A 73 10.08 10.70 -20.68
N SER A 74 11.14 10.82 -19.88
CA SER A 74 12.00 12.02 -19.82
C SER A 74 13.25 11.92 -20.69
N SER A 75 13.52 10.76 -21.29
CA SER A 75 14.72 10.50 -22.09
C SER A 75 14.33 10.11 -23.52
N VAL A 76 14.35 11.07 -24.44
CA VAL A 76 14.32 10.80 -25.88
C VAL A 76 15.66 10.20 -26.27
N GLU A 77 15.76 8.87 -26.29
CA GLU A 77 16.63 8.17 -27.23
C GLU A 77 16.20 6.70 -27.38
N SER A 78 15.97 6.34 -28.65
CA SER A 78 15.57 5.03 -29.14
C SER A 78 16.76 4.07 -29.21
N VAL A 79 16.69 2.93 -28.52
CA VAL A 79 17.41 1.71 -28.92
C VAL A 79 16.51 0.50 -28.69
N GLU A 80 16.27 -0.24 -29.78
CA GLU A 80 15.60 -1.54 -29.77
C GLU A 80 16.52 -2.61 -29.13
N THR A 81 15.98 -3.40 -28.20
CA THR A 81 15.90 -4.88 -28.23
C THR A 81 15.71 -5.44 -26.81
N GLU A 82 14.47 -5.84 -26.47
CA GLU A 82 14.10 -7.01 -25.65
C GLU A 82 12.57 -7.15 -25.69
N PRO A 83 12.00 -8.25 -26.21
CA PRO A 83 10.56 -8.44 -26.31
C PRO A 83 10.01 -8.99 -24.99
N CYS A 84 10.09 -8.22 -23.89
CA CYS A 84 9.44 -8.60 -22.64
C CYS A 84 9.14 -7.43 -21.67
N ALA A 85 9.31 -6.17 -22.08
CA ALA A 85 8.88 -5.04 -21.29
C ALA A 85 7.40 -4.73 -21.58
N ALA A 86 6.53 -5.00 -20.61
CA ALA A 86 5.12 -4.65 -20.72
C ALA A 86 4.94 -3.14 -20.97
N THR A 87 4.04 -2.81 -21.88
CA THR A 87 3.88 -1.41 -22.33
C THR A 87 3.35 -0.53 -21.19
N PRO A 88 3.62 0.80 -21.20
CA PRO A 88 3.04 1.72 -20.21
C PRO A 88 1.51 1.62 -20.10
N ALA A 89 0.82 1.43 -21.24
CA ALA A 89 -0.62 1.25 -21.29
C ALA A 89 -1.07 -0.06 -20.61
N GLU A 90 -0.31 -1.13 -20.77
CA GLU A 90 -0.58 -2.42 -20.12
C GLU A 90 -0.38 -2.33 -18.60
N THR A 91 0.72 -1.69 -18.16
CA THR A 91 0.98 -1.41 -16.73
C THR A 91 -0.16 -0.61 -16.12
N GLN A 92 -0.65 0.42 -16.82
CA GLN A 92 -1.77 1.23 -16.34
C GLN A 92 -3.07 0.43 -16.23
N ARG A 93 -3.37 -0.44 -17.21
CA ARG A 93 -4.52 -1.34 -17.15
C ARG A 93 -4.42 -2.34 -15.99
N GLN A 94 -3.24 -2.91 -15.76
CA GLN A 94 -3.00 -3.84 -14.65
C GLN A 94 -3.13 -3.15 -13.30
N LEU A 95 -2.65 -1.90 -13.16
CA LEU A 95 -2.88 -1.06 -11.98
C LEU A 95 -4.37 -0.80 -11.72
N GLU A 96 -5.17 -0.57 -12.75
CA GLU A 96 -6.62 -0.41 -12.60
C GLU A 96 -7.31 -1.69 -12.13
N LEU A 97 -6.89 -2.85 -12.63
CA LEU A 97 -7.42 -4.14 -12.19
C LEU A 97 -7.05 -4.43 -10.73
N LEU A 98 -5.80 -4.18 -10.35
CA LEU A 98 -5.36 -4.30 -8.95
C LEU A 98 -6.18 -3.40 -8.03
N GLY A 99 -6.42 -2.14 -8.44
CA GLY A 99 -7.26 -1.20 -7.71
C GLY A 99 -8.67 -1.73 -7.46
N LYS A 100 -9.31 -2.29 -8.49
CA LYS A 100 -10.65 -2.90 -8.37
C LYS A 100 -10.66 -4.07 -7.39
N ILE A 101 -9.63 -4.92 -7.42
CA ILE A 101 -9.48 -6.06 -6.51
C ILE A 101 -9.30 -5.58 -5.07
N ILE A 102 -8.38 -4.63 -4.82
CA ILE A 102 -8.15 -4.08 -3.48
C ILE A 102 -9.42 -3.40 -2.95
N GLN A 103 -10.09 -2.60 -3.77
CA GLN A 103 -11.36 -1.95 -3.42
C GLN A 103 -12.49 -2.94 -3.10
N GLN A 104 -12.52 -4.10 -3.75
CA GLN A 104 -13.44 -5.18 -3.38
C GLN A 104 -13.09 -5.77 -2.01
N ILE A 105 -11.81 -5.98 -1.73
CA ILE A 105 -11.34 -6.60 -0.49
C ILE A 105 -11.57 -5.69 0.72
N VAL A 106 -11.23 -4.40 0.65
CA VAL A 106 -11.43 -3.43 1.76
C VAL A 106 -12.88 -3.27 2.19
N ARG A 107 -13.85 -3.66 1.35
CA ARG A 107 -15.28 -3.66 1.70
C ARG A 107 -15.66 -4.82 2.61
N THR A 108 -14.90 -5.91 2.61
CA THR A 108 -15.18 -7.12 3.40
C THR A 108 -14.19 -7.32 4.54
N GLU A 109 -12.93 -6.98 4.33
CA GLU A 109 -11.84 -7.16 5.30
C GLU A 109 -11.18 -5.82 5.62
N ASN A 110 -10.87 -5.62 6.90
CA ASN A 110 -10.31 -4.36 7.41
C ASN A 110 -8.95 -4.58 8.08
N THR A 111 -8.07 -5.36 7.44
CA THR A 111 -6.74 -5.65 7.97
C THR A 111 -5.72 -4.57 7.60
N SER A 112 -4.67 -4.47 8.41
CA SER A 112 -3.63 -3.45 8.28
C SER A 112 -2.88 -3.50 6.94
N GLU A 113 -2.67 -4.71 6.44
CA GLU A 113 -1.89 -5.01 5.25
C GLU A 113 -2.68 -4.62 4.00
N ILE A 114 -3.98 -4.88 3.98
CA ILE A 114 -4.85 -4.47 2.87
C ILE A 114 -4.98 -2.94 2.80
N TRP A 115 -5.10 -2.25 3.94
CA TRP A 115 -5.07 -0.78 3.95
C TRP A 115 -3.75 -0.22 3.45
N GLY A 116 -2.62 -0.87 3.78
CA GLY A 116 -1.31 -0.54 3.24
C GLY A 116 -1.23 -0.69 1.72
N LEU A 117 -1.76 -1.79 1.17
CA LEU A 117 -1.85 -1.98 -0.28
C LEU A 117 -2.74 -0.91 -0.94
N TYR A 118 -3.86 -0.56 -0.31
CA TYR A 118 -4.75 0.45 -0.86
C TYR A 118 -4.11 1.85 -0.87
N ALA A 119 -3.35 2.19 0.17
CA ALA A 119 -2.57 3.43 0.23
C ALA A 119 -1.50 3.50 -0.87
N ARG A 120 -0.74 2.42 -1.08
CA ARG A 120 0.26 2.35 -2.15
C ARG A 120 -0.37 2.53 -3.52
N TRP A 121 -1.48 1.83 -3.78
CA TRP A 121 -2.21 1.97 -5.04
C TRP A 121 -2.69 3.40 -5.31
N SER A 122 -3.33 4.04 -4.33
CA SER A 122 -3.85 5.40 -4.51
C SER A 122 -2.73 6.44 -4.67
N ARG A 123 -1.57 6.21 -4.03
CA ARG A 123 -0.36 7.01 -4.24
C ARG A 123 0.13 6.95 -5.68
N ILE A 124 0.18 5.77 -6.29
CA ILE A 124 0.54 5.60 -7.72
C ILE A 124 -0.44 6.36 -8.63
N LYS A 125 -1.73 6.31 -8.30
CA LYS A 125 -2.77 7.05 -9.02
C LYS A 125 -2.72 8.56 -8.81
N GLY A 126 -1.92 9.05 -7.86
CA GLY A 126 -1.80 10.47 -7.52
C GLY A 126 -2.91 11.00 -6.61
N ASP A 127 -3.76 10.14 -6.06
CA ASP A 127 -4.82 10.54 -5.13
C ASP A 127 -4.29 10.53 -3.69
N LEU A 128 -3.61 11.62 -3.33
CA LEU A 128 -3.02 11.78 -2.00
C LEU A 128 -4.08 11.78 -0.88
N MET A 129 -5.30 12.25 -1.14
CA MET A 129 -6.38 12.27 -0.15
C MET A 129 -6.81 10.85 0.20
N VAL A 130 -7.10 10.02 -0.82
CA VAL A 130 -7.43 8.60 -0.62
C VAL A 130 -6.25 7.84 -0.02
N CYS A 131 -5.01 8.17 -0.40
CA CYS A 131 -3.80 7.62 0.21
C CYS A 131 -3.75 7.90 1.72
N SER A 132 -3.92 9.16 2.13
CA SER A 132 -3.90 9.53 3.54
C SER A 132 -5.03 8.88 4.34
N GLU A 133 -6.22 8.70 3.76
CA GLU A 133 -7.33 8.01 4.42
C GLU A 133 -7.03 6.52 4.63
N ALA A 134 -6.47 5.86 3.62
CA ALA A 134 -6.08 4.46 3.70
C ALA A 134 -4.97 4.25 4.74
N LEU A 135 -3.93 5.11 4.75
CA LEU A 135 -2.86 5.08 5.76
C LEU A 135 -3.40 5.33 7.17
N LEU A 136 -4.34 6.26 7.34
CA LEU A 136 -4.97 6.48 8.64
C LEU A 136 -5.72 5.23 9.15
N LYS A 137 -6.42 4.52 8.26
CA LYS A 137 -7.07 3.24 8.60
C LYS A 137 -6.06 2.15 8.92
N GLN A 138 -4.94 2.08 8.19
CA GLN A 138 -3.83 1.19 8.50
C GLN A 138 -3.26 1.47 9.89
N VAL A 139 -2.89 2.72 10.19
CA VAL A 139 -2.40 3.13 11.51
C VAL A 139 -3.38 2.72 12.61
N ARG A 140 -4.69 3.00 12.42
CA ARG A 140 -5.73 2.63 13.38
C ARG A 140 -5.88 1.12 13.58
N SER A 141 -5.66 0.31 12.56
CA SER A 141 -5.73 -1.16 12.69
C SER A 141 -4.59 -1.74 13.55
N TYR A 142 -3.45 -1.04 13.63
CA TYR A 142 -2.38 -1.38 14.56
C TYR A 142 -2.58 -0.79 15.96
N GLN A 143 -3.41 0.26 16.11
CA GLN A 143 -3.65 0.91 17.39
C GLN A 143 -4.38 -0.03 18.36
N GLY A 144 -3.68 -0.38 19.44
CA GLY A 144 -4.18 -1.22 20.53
C GLY A 144 -3.14 -1.34 21.64
N SER A 145 -3.48 -1.94 22.78
CA SER A 145 -2.56 -2.07 23.91
C SER A 145 -1.28 -2.84 23.59
N GLU A 146 -1.33 -3.73 22.60
CA GLU A 146 -0.25 -4.64 22.28
C GLU A 146 0.87 -3.98 21.46
N VAL A 147 0.58 -2.89 20.76
CA VAL A 147 1.61 -2.16 19.99
C VAL A 147 2.70 -1.58 20.91
N TRP A 148 2.36 -1.28 22.17
CA TRP A 148 3.28 -0.71 23.16
C TRP A 148 4.06 -1.76 23.96
N LYS A 149 3.85 -3.05 23.67
CA LYS A 149 4.49 -4.17 24.37
C LYS A 149 5.31 -5.06 23.43
N ASP A 150 4.96 -5.05 22.15
CA ASP A 150 5.58 -5.87 21.12
C ASP A 150 6.36 -4.97 20.16
N LYS A 151 7.68 -5.17 20.12
CA LYS A 151 8.59 -4.40 19.28
C LYS A 151 8.24 -4.51 17.80
N GLU A 152 7.91 -5.70 17.30
CA GLU A 152 7.64 -5.89 15.87
C GLU A 152 6.30 -5.24 15.47
N ARG A 153 5.30 -5.26 16.36
CA ARG A 153 4.07 -4.49 16.15
C ARG A 153 4.32 -2.99 16.15
N PHE A 154 5.17 -2.50 17.07
CA PHE A 154 5.57 -1.09 17.11
C PHE A 154 6.25 -0.68 15.80
N LYS A 155 7.14 -1.51 15.24
CA LYS A 155 7.77 -1.24 13.93
C LYS A 155 6.76 -1.02 12.81
N LEU A 156 5.79 -1.93 12.69
CA LEU A 156 4.75 -1.82 11.66
C LEU A 156 3.90 -0.56 11.84
N PHE A 157 3.54 -0.24 13.09
CA PHE A 157 2.80 0.97 13.43
C PHE A 157 3.59 2.25 13.14
N ALA A 158 4.86 2.30 13.53
CA ALA A 158 5.76 3.44 13.32
C ALA A 158 5.95 3.69 11.82
N ARG A 159 6.22 2.63 11.04
CA ARG A 159 6.33 2.71 9.58
C ARG A 159 5.07 3.28 8.94
N ALA A 160 3.88 2.76 9.28
CA ALA A 160 2.62 3.28 8.75
C ALA A 160 2.37 4.75 9.17
N SER A 161 2.77 5.11 10.39
CA SER A 161 2.68 6.48 10.90
C SER A 161 3.58 7.46 10.15
N LEU A 162 4.81 7.05 9.85
CA LEU A 162 5.77 7.84 9.08
C LEU A 162 5.28 8.06 7.65
N GLU A 163 4.80 7.02 6.99
CA GLU A 163 4.20 7.12 5.65
C GLU A 163 2.98 8.06 5.64
N LEU A 164 2.11 8.00 6.66
CA LEU A 164 0.99 8.91 6.81
C LEU A 164 1.45 10.37 6.92
N CYS A 165 2.46 10.63 7.75
CA CYS A 165 3.00 11.99 7.94
C CYS A 165 3.66 12.51 6.67
N ARG A 166 4.38 11.68 5.92
CA ARG A 166 4.95 12.04 4.60
C ARG A 166 3.86 12.48 3.62
N VAL A 167 2.77 11.71 3.51
CA VAL A 167 1.64 12.08 2.66
C VAL A 167 0.97 13.38 3.13
N TYR A 168 0.82 13.60 4.44
CA TYR A 168 0.31 14.88 4.95
C TYR A 168 1.21 16.07 4.59
N MET A 169 2.53 15.90 4.64
CA MET A 169 3.47 16.92 4.17
C MET A 169 3.31 17.18 2.67
N GLU A 170 3.18 16.14 1.84
CA GLU A 170 2.94 16.28 0.39
C GLU A 170 1.61 16.99 0.07
N ILE A 171 0.54 16.67 0.79
CA ILE A 171 -0.76 17.36 0.66
C ILE A 171 -0.60 18.83 1.01
N SER A 172 0.13 19.15 2.08
CA SER A 172 0.33 20.54 2.52
C SER A 172 1.04 21.37 1.47
N VAL A 173 2.06 20.82 0.82
CA VAL A 173 2.81 21.47 -0.27
C VAL A 173 1.91 21.65 -1.50
N SER A 174 1.11 20.62 -1.83
CA SER A 174 0.26 20.64 -3.03
C SER A 174 -0.94 21.58 -2.90
N THR A 175 -1.48 21.75 -1.69
CA THR A 175 -2.69 22.53 -1.42
C THR A 175 -2.41 23.90 -0.80
N ALA A 176 -1.14 24.17 -0.44
CA ALA A 176 -0.72 25.32 0.37
C ALA A 176 -1.52 25.47 1.69
N SER A 177 -1.97 24.35 2.26
CA SER A 177 -2.73 24.28 3.51
C SER A 177 -1.90 23.61 4.61
N SER A 178 -1.93 24.15 5.83
CA SER A 178 -1.26 23.56 6.99
C SER A 178 -2.16 22.63 7.82
N ARG A 179 -3.43 22.43 7.41
CA ARG A 179 -4.41 21.63 8.16
C ARG A 179 -3.92 20.21 8.43
N GLU A 180 -3.40 19.54 7.42
CA GLU A 180 -2.89 18.18 7.51
C GLU A 180 -1.61 18.10 8.35
N LEU A 181 -0.79 19.16 8.34
CA LEU A 181 0.42 19.25 9.17
C LEU A 181 0.11 19.25 10.67
N PHE A 182 -0.92 19.99 11.11
CA PHE A 182 -1.33 19.96 12.53
C PHE A 182 -1.84 18.57 12.94
N SER A 183 -2.47 17.84 12.02
CA SER A 183 -2.91 16.46 12.26
C SER A 183 -1.71 15.52 12.41
N ALA A 184 -0.68 15.69 11.55
CA ALA A 184 0.58 14.97 11.64
C ALA A 184 1.31 15.25 12.97
N GLU A 185 1.45 16.53 13.34
CA GLU A 185 2.14 16.95 14.56
C GLU A 185 1.51 16.33 15.80
N MET A 186 0.17 16.38 15.89
CA MET A 186 -0.57 15.82 17.02
C MET A 186 -0.43 14.29 17.08
N HIS A 187 -0.50 13.60 15.93
CA HIS A 187 -0.29 12.16 15.86
C HIS A 187 1.10 11.75 16.36
N LEU A 188 2.14 12.43 15.87
CA LEU A 188 3.54 12.17 16.23
C LEU A 188 3.80 12.45 17.71
N LYS A 189 3.36 13.59 18.25
CA LYS A 189 3.51 13.92 19.68
C LYS A 189 2.91 12.86 20.59
N ASN A 190 1.69 12.40 20.29
CA ASN A 190 1.03 11.38 21.09
C ASN A 190 1.73 10.03 20.97
N THR A 191 2.15 9.67 19.76
CA THR A 191 2.88 8.43 19.49
C THR A 191 4.22 8.39 20.22
N ILE A 192 5.05 9.43 20.07
CA ILE A 192 6.37 9.54 20.71
C ILE A 192 6.22 9.44 22.22
N LYS A 193 5.27 10.19 22.80
CA LYS A 193 5.00 10.13 24.24
C LYS A 193 4.73 8.71 24.76
N GLN A 194 4.01 7.89 24.01
CA GLN A 194 3.73 6.50 24.38
C GLN A 194 4.94 5.59 24.12
N ALA A 195 5.58 5.75 22.96
CA ALA A 195 6.73 4.95 22.55
C ALA A 195 7.96 5.15 23.46
N THR A 196 8.21 6.35 23.99
CA THR A 196 9.34 6.61 24.90
C THR A 196 9.30 5.75 26.16
N VAL A 197 8.12 5.32 26.61
CA VAL A 197 7.97 4.47 27.82
C VAL A 197 8.49 3.06 27.58
N SER A 198 8.21 2.48 26.40
CA SER A 198 8.49 1.08 26.10
C SER A 198 9.67 0.86 25.15
N PHE A 199 10.04 1.87 24.36
CA PHE A 199 10.93 1.74 23.20
C PHE A 199 11.91 2.93 23.07
N SER A 200 12.38 3.48 24.20
CA SER A 200 13.24 4.67 24.26
C SER A 200 14.49 4.61 23.38
N GLU A 201 15.06 3.43 23.15
CA GLU A 201 16.28 3.24 22.34
C GLU A 201 16.02 2.73 20.92
N SER A 202 14.76 2.62 20.50
CA SER A 202 14.39 2.11 19.18
C SER A 202 14.77 3.09 18.06
N GLU A 203 15.14 2.54 16.90
CA GLU A 203 15.40 3.32 15.69
C GLU A 203 14.11 3.98 15.20
N GLU A 204 13.00 3.26 15.29
CA GLU A 204 11.69 3.71 14.84
C GLU A 204 11.20 4.93 15.65
N LEU A 205 11.53 5.02 16.95
CA LEU A 205 11.24 6.21 17.74
C LEU A 205 12.05 7.42 17.26
N LYS A 206 13.33 7.24 16.95
CA LYS A 206 14.19 8.32 16.43
C LYS A 206 13.69 8.83 15.07
N GLU A 207 13.23 7.93 14.20
CA GLU A 207 12.61 8.31 12.93
C GLU A 207 11.33 9.14 13.14
N LEU A 208 10.48 8.76 14.11
CA LEU A 208 9.28 9.51 14.46
C LEU A 208 9.60 10.90 15.03
N GLU A 209 10.63 11.01 15.86
CA GLU A 209 11.13 12.28 16.37
C GLU A 209 11.68 13.18 15.26
N SER A 210 12.49 12.64 14.34
CA SER A 210 12.98 13.36 13.17
C SER A 210 11.82 13.87 12.30
N CYS A 211 10.82 13.02 12.05
CA CYS A 211 9.64 13.40 11.28
C CYS A 211 8.83 14.51 11.96
N LEU A 212 8.77 14.54 13.30
CA LEU A 212 8.09 15.60 14.04
C LEU A 212 8.78 16.95 13.85
N GLU A 213 10.11 16.99 13.86
CA GLU A 213 10.86 18.22 13.60
C GLU A 213 10.65 18.71 12.17
N GLU A 214 10.65 17.82 11.18
CA GLU A 214 10.33 18.18 9.78
C GLU A 214 8.93 18.79 9.64
N VAL A 215 7.92 18.20 10.31
CA VAL A 215 6.55 18.73 10.30
C VAL A 215 6.49 20.12 10.94
N ARG A 216 7.21 20.35 12.05
CA ARG A 216 7.27 21.65 12.73
C ARG A 216 7.90 22.73 11.86
N ASP A 217 8.99 22.40 11.19
CA ASP A 217 9.65 23.30 10.25
C ASP A 217 8.71 23.73 9.12
N LEU A 218 7.91 22.80 8.59
CA LEU A 218 6.92 23.10 7.55
C LEU A 218 5.77 23.97 8.09
N ILE A 219 5.29 23.71 9.31
CA ILE A 219 4.27 24.54 9.96
C ILE A 219 4.76 25.98 10.11
N GLN A 220 5.98 26.19 10.61
CA GLN A 220 6.56 27.52 10.76
C GLN A 220 6.67 28.25 9.41
N LYS A 221 7.22 27.59 8.39
CA LYS A 221 7.33 28.14 7.03
C LYS A 221 5.96 28.54 6.44
N SER A 222 4.92 27.74 6.69
CA SER A 222 3.56 28.05 6.23
C SER A 222 2.96 29.31 6.89
N GLY A 223 3.30 29.55 8.17
CA GLY A 223 2.89 30.74 8.91
C GLY A 223 3.63 32.02 8.47
N GLU A 224 4.90 31.90 8.11
CA GLU A 224 5.69 33.04 7.60
C GLU A 224 5.22 33.48 6.20
N ALA A 225 4.85 32.54 5.33
CA ALA A 225 4.37 32.81 3.97
C ALA A 225 2.98 33.46 3.91
N THR A 226 2.16 33.29 4.95
CA THR A 226 0.85 33.94 5.07
C THR A 226 0.97 35.39 5.57
N ASN A 227 1.97 35.68 6.41
CA ASN A 227 2.23 37.03 6.93
C ASN A 227 2.90 37.99 5.92
N THR A 228 3.55 37.48 4.87
CA THR A 228 4.20 38.32 3.84
C THR A 228 3.28 38.75 2.70
N LYS A 229 2.04 38.23 2.65
CA LYS A 229 1.04 38.56 1.62
C LYS A 229 -0.05 39.54 2.09
N THR A 230 0.14 40.14 3.27
CA THR A 230 -0.77 41.17 3.85
C THR A 230 -0.06 42.51 3.88
#